data_AF-A0A0F8Y033-F1
#
_entry.id   AF-A0A0F8Y033-F1
#
_cell.length_a   1.000
_cell.length_b   1.000
_cell.length_c   1.000
_cell.angle_alpha   90.00
_cell.angle_beta   90.00
_cell.angle_gamma   90.00
#
_symmetry.space_group_name_H-M   'P 1'
#
loop_
_entity.id
_entity.type
_entity.pdbx_description
1 polymer ?
#
loop_
_entity_poly.entity_id
_entity_poly.type
_entity_poly.pdbx_seq_one_letter_code
_entity_poly.pdbx_strand_id
1 'polypeptide(L)'
;MNAKEIEQLADHLDTQFSTQSKNDKLDQAIIRQQHVLEAQKDSKRNVVAVGTGYGKLVRSQNFSFLSSRPFVAFNAPRDTLKEHAEMLEAANQGVWKLSGAYLAWLRAIQDVVDVGRGWLLTHGLPQLWKGLDFSQRPDEPDQEYLDRLDDLKLANWPIVVRHVDVRNTWPTFTLKRELDQVVELREMTARQLEEAYGSRFGIEKDTDKVKVIVYADHVEMHTVIAKHDGALAFGGFSGFGTIPAQDAIAPWEHGMKMNPYVLMEAPVLPENDEGVVWEGSIASLRYLVP
;
A
#
# COMPACT_ATOMS: atom_id res chain seq x y z
N MET A 1 10.84 -2.87 16.52
CA MET A 1 9.63 -3.53 17.12
C MET A 1 9.69 -5.03 16.83
N ASN A 2 9.16 -5.91 17.69
CA ASN A 2 9.17 -7.37 17.38
C ASN A 2 7.89 -7.82 16.65
N ALA A 3 7.92 -9.00 16.02
CA ALA A 3 6.80 -9.53 15.23
C ALA A 3 5.47 -9.62 16.00
N LYS A 4 5.50 -9.92 17.30
CA LYS A 4 4.29 -10.00 18.14
C LYS A 4 3.67 -8.62 18.40
N GLU A 5 4.51 -7.62 18.68
CA GLU A 5 4.07 -6.24 18.86
C GLU A 5 3.48 -5.67 17.56
N ILE A 6 4.10 -5.99 16.41
CA ILE A 6 3.61 -5.60 15.08
C ILE A 6 2.23 -6.24 14.81
N GLU A 7 2.06 -7.52 15.13
CA GLU A 7 0.75 -8.18 15.03
C GLU A 7 -0.31 -7.52 15.92
N GLN A 8 0.03 -7.22 17.18
CA GLN A 8 -0.89 -6.55 18.09
C GLN A 8 -1.29 -5.14 17.60
N LEU A 9 -0.34 -4.38 17.07
CA LEU A 9 -0.60 -3.10 16.44
C LEU A 9 -1.52 -3.26 15.22
N ALA A 10 -1.24 -4.24 14.37
CA ALA A 10 -2.04 -4.54 13.18
C ALA A 10 -3.50 -4.83 13.53
N ASP A 11 -3.75 -5.67 14.54
CA ASP A 11 -5.10 -6.01 14.97
C ASP A 11 -5.81 -4.83 15.64
N HIS A 12 -5.07 -4.01 16.40
CA HIS A 12 -5.61 -2.79 16.97
C HIS A 12 -6.06 -1.81 15.88
N LEU A 13 -5.22 -1.54 14.89
CA LEU A 13 -5.51 -0.61 13.79
C LEU A 13 -6.66 -1.13 12.91
N ASP A 14 -6.69 -2.42 12.61
CA ASP A 14 -7.79 -3.03 11.84
C ASP A 14 -9.14 -2.88 12.57
N THR A 15 -9.13 -3.00 13.90
CA THR A 15 -10.31 -2.76 14.73
C THR A 15 -10.70 -1.28 14.75
N GLN A 16 -9.73 -0.39 14.98
CA GLN A 16 -9.92 1.06 15.04
C GLN A 16 -10.51 1.61 13.73
N PHE A 17 -9.99 1.16 12.58
CA PHE A 17 -10.43 1.61 11.26
C PHE A 17 -11.51 0.70 10.65
N SER A 18 -12.14 -0.19 11.43
CA SER A 18 -13.14 -1.12 10.91
C SER A 18 -14.36 -0.42 10.29
N THR A 19 -14.81 0.71 10.84
CA THR A 19 -15.89 1.53 10.24
C THR A 19 -15.43 2.18 8.94
N GLN A 20 -14.24 2.77 8.92
CA GLN A 20 -13.63 3.31 7.70
C GLN A 20 -13.56 2.25 6.59
N SER A 21 -13.08 1.04 6.91
CA SER A 21 -13.00 -0.08 5.95
C SER A 21 -14.37 -0.47 5.39
N LYS A 22 -15.44 -0.43 6.19
CA LYS A 22 -16.80 -0.67 5.72
C LYS A 22 -17.26 0.42 4.74
N ASN A 23 -16.99 1.68 5.04
CA ASN A 23 -17.33 2.80 4.15
C ASN A 23 -16.54 2.75 2.83
N ASP A 24 -15.26 2.41 2.89
CA ASP A 24 -14.42 2.25 1.69
C ASP A 24 -14.94 1.14 0.75
N LYS A 25 -15.50 0.05 1.31
CA LYS A 25 -16.11 -1.05 0.56
C LYS A 25 -17.47 -0.65 -0.03
N LEU A 26 -18.28 0.09 0.73
CA LEU A 26 -19.55 0.66 0.27
C LEU A 26 -19.31 1.57 -0.94
N ASP A 27 -18.34 2.48 -0.84
CA ASP A 27 -17.97 3.39 -1.93
C ASP A 27 -17.56 2.61 -3.19
N GLN A 28 -16.73 1.59 -3.03
CA GLN A 28 -16.35 0.72 -4.14
C GLN A 28 -17.56 0.03 -4.80
N ALA A 29 -18.52 -0.45 -4.01
CA ALA A 29 -19.73 -1.09 -4.51
C ALA A 29 -20.65 -0.11 -5.26
N ILE A 30 -20.76 1.14 -4.80
CA ILE A 30 -21.48 2.23 -5.49
C ILE A 30 -20.82 2.54 -6.84
N ILE A 31 -19.48 2.69 -6.87
CA ILE A 31 -18.72 2.97 -8.11
C ILE A 31 -18.92 1.85 -9.13
N ARG A 32 -18.91 0.59 -8.68
CA ARG A 32 -19.09 -0.59 -9.54
C ARG A 32 -20.55 -0.85 -9.94
N GLN A 33 -21.50 -0.07 -9.42
CA GLN A 33 -22.94 -0.31 -9.57
C GLN A 33 -23.37 -1.71 -9.09
N GLN A 34 -22.65 -2.27 -8.10
CA GLN A 34 -22.97 -3.57 -7.50
C GLN A 34 -24.00 -3.44 -6.38
N HIS A 35 -24.23 -2.23 -5.86
CA HIS A 35 -25.41 -1.92 -5.07
C HIS A 35 -26.63 -1.81 -5.98
N VAL A 36 -27.35 -2.92 -6.15
CA VAL A 36 -28.68 -2.96 -6.75
C VAL A 36 -29.66 -2.74 -5.61
N LEU A 37 -30.36 -1.60 -5.61
CA LEU A 37 -31.35 -1.25 -4.60
C LEU A 37 -32.65 -2.04 -4.82
N GLU A 38 -33.03 -2.90 -3.88
CA GLU A 38 -34.35 -3.52 -3.93
C GLU A 38 -35.43 -2.51 -3.56
N ALA A 39 -36.00 -1.84 -4.56
CA ALA A 39 -37.18 -1.00 -4.36
C ALA A 39 -38.43 -1.87 -4.23
N GLN A 40 -38.71 -2.41 -3.03
CA GLN A 40 -40.03 -2.99 -2.74
C GLN A 40 -41.03 -1.87 -2.45
N LYS A 41 -41.80 -1.49 -3.48
CA LYS A 41 -43.00 -0.66 -3.29
C LYS A 41 -44.27 -1.51 -3.10
N ASP A 42 -44.27 -2.78 -3.54
CA ASP A 42 -45.42 -3.67 -3.46
C ASP A 42 -44.98 -5.14 -3.39
N SER A 43 -45.57 -5.93 -2.50
CA SER A 43 -45.32 -7.38 -2.30
C SER A 43 -45.49 -8.26 -3.55
N LYS A 44 -46.05 -7.69 -4.63
CA LYS A 44 -46.34 -8.36 -5.91
C LYS A 44 -45.52 -7.86 -7.10
N ARG A 45 -44.68 -6.84 -6.94
CA ARG A 45 -43.85 -6.30 -8.03
C ARG A 45 -42.42 -6.07 -7.55
N ASN A 46 -41.52 -6.94 -8.00
CA ASN A 46 -40.09 -6.71 -7.90
C ASN A 46 -39.72 -5.62 -8.91
N VAL A 47 -39.45 -4.41 -8.42
CA VAL A 47 -38.80 -3.38 -9.24
C VAL A 47 -37.32 -3.75 -9.29
N VAL A 48 -36.81 -4.04 -10.50
CA VAL A 48 -35.38 -4.24 -10.72
C VAL A 48 -34.72 -2.88 -10.60
N ALA A 49 -33.80 -2.69 -9.64
CA ALA A 49 -33.06 -1.44 -9.50
C ALA A 49 -32.29 -1.13 -10.77
N VAL A 50 -32.27 0.16 -11.13
CA VAL A 50 -31.39 0.69 -12.17
C VAL A 50 -30.31 1.49 -11.47
N GLY A 51 -29.06 1.03 -11.54
CA GLY A 51 -27.91 1.82 -11.09
C GLY A 51 -27.80 3.09 -11.92
N THR A 52 -27.81 4.25 -11.28
CA THR A 52 -27.80 5.56 -11.98
C THR A 52 -26.48 5.83 -12.71
N GLY A 53 -25.41 5.11 -12.34
CA GLY A 53 -24.05 5.34 -12.83
C GLY A 53 -23.43 6.68 -12.47
N TYR A 54 -24.13 7.48 -11.66
CA TYR A 54 -23.70 8.80 -11.27
C TYR A 54 -22.41 8.78 -10.44
N GLY A 55 -22.28 7.83 -9.50
CA GLY A 55 -21.04 7.64 -8.72
C GLY A 55 -19.83 7.38 -9.62
N LYS A 56 -19.97 6.54 -10.66
CA LYS A 56 -18.91 6.29 -11.64
C LYS A 56 -18.55 7.54 -12.46
N LEU A 57 -19.55 8.36 -12.82
CA LEU A 57 -19.34 9.60 -13.56
C LEU A 57 -18.56 10.62 -12.71
N VAL A 58 -19.01 10.88 -11.48
CA VAL A 58 -18.35 11.81 -10.54
C VAL A 58 -16.91 11.39 -10.27
N ARG A 59 -16.72 10.11 -9.99
CA ARG A 59 -15.40 9.51 -9.79
C ARG A 59 -14.49 9.69 -11.02
N SER A 60 -15.02 9.50 -12.23
CA SER A 60 -14.22 9.66 -13.46
C SER A 60 -13.84 11.12 -13.74
N GLN A 61 -14.74 12.07 -13.45
CA GLN A 61 -14.47 13.50 -13.60
C GLN A 61 -13.37 13.96 -12.63
N ASN A 62 -13.49 13.60 -11.36
CA ASN A 62 -12.48 13.94 -10.33
C ASN A 62 -11.12 13.29 -10.64
N PHE A 63 -11.12 12.01 -11.03
CA PHE A 63 -9.89 11.34 -11.42
C PHE A 63 -9.22 12.02 -12.61
N SER A 64 -9.99 12.37 -13.65
CA SER A 64 -9.46 13.07 -14.83
C SER A 64 -8.75 14.37 -14.44
N PHE A 65 -9.33 15.14 -13.52
CA PHE A 65 -8.74 16.39 -13.04
C PHE A 65 -7.45 16.18 -12.21
N LEU A 66 -7.43 15.17 -11.34
CA LEU A 66 -6.32 14.94 -10.39
C LEU A 66 -5.21 14.04 -10.94
N SER A 67 -5.46 13.29 -12.01
CA SER A 67 -4.50 12.35 -12.64
C SER A 67 -3.34 13.00 -13.39
N SER A 68 -3.14 14.30 -13.20
CA SER A 68 -1.99 15.02 -13.73
C SER A 68 -0.67 14.38 -13.29
N ARG A 69 0.36 14.54 -14.14
CA ARG A 69 1.70 14.05 -13.80
C ARG A 69 2.16 14.74 -12.52
N PRO A 70 2.54 13.96 -11.50
CA PRO A 70 3.00 14.55 -10.27
C PRO A 70 4.31 15.31 -10.47
N PHE A 71 4.55 16.30 -9.62
CA PHE A 71 5.77 17.08 -9.59
C PHE A 71 6.17 17.31 -8.13
N VAL A 72 7.45 17.08 -7.83
CA VAL A 72 8.03 17.39 -6.52
C VAL A 72 8.88 18.64 -6.71
N ALA A 73 8.45 19.74 -6.09
CA ALA A 73 9.24 20.96 -6.04
C ALA A 73 10.25 20.86 -4.89
N PHE A 74 11.52 21.19 -5.15
CA PHE A 74 12.53 21.26 -4.11
C PHE A 74 12.69 22.72 -3.70
N ASN A 75 12.20 23.05 -2.50
CA ASN A 75 12.33 24.40 -1.97
C ASN A 75 13.76 24.61 -1.44
N ALA A 76 14.55 25.42 -2.15
CA ALA A 76 15.88 25.79 -1.69
C ALA A 76 15.77 26.62 -0.39
N PRO A 77 16.41 26.20 0.72
CA PRO A 77 16.32 26.93 1.98
C PRO A 77 17.05 28.29 1.94
N ARG A 78 17.89 28.51 0.91
CA ARG A 78 18.66 29.74 0.66
C ARG A 78 18.83 29.94 -0.84
N ASP A 79 18.95 31.20 -1.29
CA ASP A 79 19.11 31.54 -2.71
C ASP A 79 20.33 30.89 -3.37
N THR A 80 21.42 30.68 -2.62
CA THR A 80 22.65 30.04 -3.11
C THR A 80 22.47 28.56 -3.46
N LEU A 81 21.33 27.96 -3.14
CA LEU A 81 21.04 26.54 -3.38
C LEU A 81 19.96 26.33 -4.45
N LYS A 82 19.53 27.39 -5.16
CA LYS A 82 18.51 27.29 -6.22
C LYS A 82 18.91 26.32 -7.34
N GLU A 83 20.13 26.46 -7.86
CA GLU A 83 20.64 25.55 -8.90
C GLU A 83 20.69 24.09 -8.41
N HIS A 84 21.04 23.88 -7.14
CA HIS A 84 21.05 22.55 -6.55
C HIS A 84 19.64 21.98 -6.43
N ALA A 85 18.66 22.81 -6.06
CA ALA A 85 17.25 22.40 -6.02
C ALA A 85 16.70 22.04 -7.40
N GLU A 86 16.98 22.85 -8.43
CA GLU A 86 16.59 22.56 -9.82
C GLU A 86 17.22 21.25 -10.33
N MET A 87 18.49 20.99 -9.98
CA MET A 87 19.14 19.72 -10.28
C MET A 87 18.45 18.54 -9.58
N LEU A 88 18.02 18.70 -8.32
CA LEU A 88 17.28 17.66 -7.60
C LEU A 88 15.89 17.41 -8.22
N GLU A 89 15.20 18.45 -8.67
CA GLU A 89 13.94 18.33 -9.41
C GLU A 89 14.11 17.49 -10.68
N ALA A 90 15.15 17.81 -11.48
CA ALA A 90 15.47 17.05 -12.69
C ALA A 90 15.84 15.59 -12.38
N ALA A 91 16.65 15.36 -11.34
CA ALA A 91 17.02 14.03 -10.89
C ALA A 91 15.79 13.22 -10.43
N ASN A 92 14.90 13.83 -9.65
CA ASN A 92 13.68 13.18 -9.19
C ASN A 92 12.74 12.80 -10.33
N GLN A 93 12.60 13.65 -11.36
CA GLN A 93 11.85 13.31 -12.56
C GLN A 93 12.45 12.09 -13.29
N GLY A 94 13.79 11.99 -13.33
CA GLY A 94 14.49 10.80 -13.83
C GLY A 94 14.18 9.55 -12.99
N VAL A 95 14.30 9.65 -11.67
CA VAL A 95 13.95 8.57 -10.71
C VAL A 95 12.52 8.09 -10.93
N TRP A 96 11.58 9.00 -11.12
CA TRP A 96 10.16 8.66 -11.28
C TRP A 96 9.85 7.93 -12.58
N LYS A 97 10.56 8.30 -13.65
CA LYS A 97 10.46 7.60 -14.93
C LYS A 97 10.95 6.16 -14.84
N LEU A 98 12.02 5.91 -14.09
CA LEU A 98 12.67 4.60 -13.99
C LEU A 98 12.05 3.69 -12.91
N SER A 99 11.51 4.26 -11.83
CA SER A 99 10.95 3.52 -10.69
C SER A 99 9.50 3.05 -10.88
N GLY A 100 8.85 3.39 -12.00
CA GLY A 100 7.42 3.13 -12.20
C GLY A 100 6.49 4.02 -11.36
N ALA A 101 7.03 5.05 -10.69
CA ALA A 101 6.31 5.94 -9.79
C ALA A 101 5.05 6.56 -10.41
N TYR A 102 5.05 6.84 -11.71
CA TYR A 102 3.89 7.42 -12.39
C TYR A 102 2.65 6.51 -12.34
N LEU A 103 2.82 5.20 -12.57
CA LEU A 103 1.70 4.26 -12.49
C LEU A 103 1.23 4.07 -11.05
N ALA A 104 2.18 4.04 -10.11
CA ALA A 104 1.87 3.97 -8.69
C ALA A 104 1.06 5.20 -8.24
N TRP A 105 1.49 6.40 -8.66
CA TRP A 105 0.78 7.66 -8.43
C TRP A 105 -0.63 7.63 -8.97
N LEU A 106 -0.83 7.25 -10.24
CA LEU A 106 -2.16 7.22 -10.83
C LEU A 106 -3.11 6.30 -10.05
N ARG A 107 -2.64 5.14 -9.60
CA ARG A 107 -3.45 4.23 -8.76
C ARG A 107 -3.78 4.85 -7.41
N ALA A 108 -2.82 5.50 -6.79
CA ALA A 108 -3.02 6.10 -5.48
C ALA A 108 -3.92 7.35 -5.55
N ILE A 109 -3.85 8.16 -6.61
CA ILE A 109 -4.82 9.23 -6.87
C ILE A 109 -6.22 8.68 -7.11
N GLN A 110 -6.32 7.55 -7.82
CA GLN A 110 -7.60 6.86 -7.94
C GLN A 110 -8.16 6.49 -6.54
N ASP A 111 -7.34 5.98 -5.63
CA ASP A 111 -7.77 5.70 -4.26
C ASP A 111 -8.17 6.98 -3.49
N VAL A 112 -7.44 8.08 -3.65
CA VAL A 112 -7.83 9.39 -3.07
C VAL A 112 -9.22 9.81 -3.56
N VAL A 113 -9.50 9.65 -4.85
CA VAL A 113 -10.83 9.96 -5.40
C VAL A 113 -11.90 9.01 -4.92
N ASP A 114 -11.58 7.71 -4.82
CA ASP A 114 -12.53 6.67 -4.49
C ASP A 114 -12.89 6.69 -2.99
N VAL A 115 -11.92 6.89 -2.09
CA VAL A 115 -12.08 6.74 -0.62
C VAL A 115 -11.40 7.82 0.22
N GLY A 116 -10.89 8.88 -0.39
CA GLY A 116 -10.37 10.06 0.33
C GLY A 116 -8.92 9.95 0.79
N ARG A 117 -8.25 8.82 0.55
CA ARG A 117 -6.82 8.66 0.84
C ARG A 117 -6.15 7.71 -0.15
N GLY A 118 -4.84 7.75 -0.26
CA GLY A 118 -4.05 6.86 -1.09
C GLY A 118 -2.64 6.69 -0.56
N TRP A 119 -2.00 5.58 -0.90
CA TRP A 119 -0.68 5.22 -0.40
C TRP A 119 0.32 4.95 -1.51
N LEU A 120 1.51 5.51 -1.34
CA LEU A 120 2.71 5.03 -2.01
C LEU A 120 3.65 4.46 -0.96
N LEU A 121 4.45 3.49 -1.36
CA LEU A 121 5.59 3.02 -0.59
C LEU A 121 6.83 3.24 -1.44
N THR A 122 7.71 4.09 -0.95
CA THR A 122 8.99 4.43 -1.59
C THR A 122 10.09 3.83 -0.76
N HIS A 123 10.83 2.88 -1.32
CA HIS A 123 11.89 2.23 -0.59
C HIS A 123 13.03 1.83 -1.49
N GLY A 124 14.23 1.77 -0.91
CA GLY A 124 15.33 1.08 -1.54
C GLY A 124 15.04 -0.42 -1.60
N LEU A 125 15.52 -1.11 -2.63
CA LEU A 125 15.66 -2.57 -2.58
C LEU A 125 17.14 -2.93 -2.69
N PRO A 126 17.94 -2.78 -1.60
CA PRO A 126 19.39 -2.96 -1.63
C PRO A 126 19.81 -4.35 -2.12
N GLN A 127 18.91 -5.33 -1.98
CA GLN A 127 19.08 -6.70 -2.45
C GLN A 127 19.21 -6.81 -3.98
N LEU A 128 18.64 -5.87 -4.74
CA LEU A 128 18.79 -5.81 -6.19
C LEU A 128 20.14 -5.23 -6.64
N TRP A 129 20.97 -4.77 -5.70
CA TRP A 129 22.25 -4.08 -5.95
C TRP A 129 23.44 -4.78 -5.30
N LYS A 130 23.22 -6.01 -4.83
CA LYS A 130 24.23 -6.83 -4.18
C LYS A 130 24.34 -8.16 -4.90
N GLY A 131 25.55 -8.69 -5.02
CA GLY A 131 25.80 -10.00 -5.61
C GLY A 131 26.96 -9.99 -6.60
N LEU A 132 27.28 -11.19 -7.08
CA LEU A 132 28.35 -11.40 -8.07
C LEU A 132 28.10 -10.60 -9.35
N ASP A 133 26.84 -10.36 -9.71
CA ASP A 133 26.46 -9.56 -10.87
C ASP A 133 26.76 -8.06 -10.71
N PHE A 134 26.97 -7.53 -9.51
CA PHE A 134 27.41 -6.13 -9.33
C PHE A 134 28.91 -6.00 -9.12
N SER A 135 29.63 -7.13 -9.08
CA SER A 135 31.08 -7.16 -8.94
C SER A 135 31.72 -7.25 -10.33
N GLN A 136 32.84 -6.56 -10.52
CA GLN A 136 33.66 -6.76 -11.71
C GLN A 136 34.28 -8.16 -11.63
N ARG A 137 34.15 -8.94 -12.71
CA ARG A 137 34.76 -10.27 -12.78
C ARG A 137 36.27 -10.11 -13.05
N PRO A 138 37.13 -11.03 -12.55
CA PRO A 138 38.59 -10.90 -12.69
C PRO A 138 39.10 -10.80 -14.13
N ASP A 139 38.32 -11.31 -15.09
CA ASP A 139 38.61 -11.40 -16.53
C ASP A 139 37.81 -10.40 -17.38
N GLU A 140 37.00 -9.54 -16.75
CA GLU A 140 36.12 -8.60 -17.43
C GLU A 140 36.81 -7.23 -17.64
N PRO A 141 36.98 -6.76 -18.89
CA PRO A 141 37.50 -5.43 -19.17
C PRO A 141 36.63 -4.33 -18.55
N ASP A 142 37.27 -3.23 -18.10
CA ASP A 142 36.58 -2.13 -17.41
C ASP A 142 35.38 -1.57 -18.18
N GLN A 143 35.48 -1.43 -19.51
CA GLN A 143 34.38 -0.91 -20.32
C GLN A 143 33.19 -1.88 -20.39
N GLU A 144 33.45 -3.18 -20.52
CA GLU A 144 32.40 -4.20 -20.54
C GLU A 144 31.70 -4.29 -19.17
N TYR A 145 32.47 -4.16 -18.09
CA TYR A 145 31.93 -4.04 -16.74
C TYR A 145 31.03 -2.80 -16.57
N LEU A 146 31.48 -1.63 -17.03
CA LEU A 146 30.71 -0.39 -16.93
C LEU A 146 29.41 -0.44 -17.74
N ASP A 147 29.46 -0.95 -18.98
CA ASP A 147 28.30 -1.09 -19.85
C ASP A 147 27.28 -2.06 -19.22
N ARG A 148 27.74 -3.23 -18.75
CA ARG A 148 26.89 -4.21 -18.05
C ARG A 148 26.32 -3.66 -16.76
N LEU A 149 27.13 -2.92 -15.99
CA LEU A 149 26.69 -2.30 -14.76
C LEU A 149 25.58 -1.30 -15.06
N ASP A 150 25.71 -0.46 -16.09
CA ASP A 150 24.68 0.50 -16.47
C ASP A 150 23.39 -0.19 -16.95
N ASP A 151 23.48 -1.28 -17.70
CA ASP A 151 22.33 -2.13 -18.04
C ASP A 151 21.66 -2.70 -16.78
N LEU A 152 22.44 -3.18 -15.81
CA LEU A 152 21.94 -3.68 -14.54
C LEU A 152 21.28 -2.57 -13.70
N LYS A 153 21.84 -1.36 -13.68
CA LYS A 153 21.26 -0.19 -12.99
C LYS A 153 19.92 0.21 -13.60
N LEU A 154 19.81 0.16 -14.93
CA LEU A 154 18.59 0.46 -15.66
C LEU A 154 17.54 -0.63 -15.47
N ALA A 155 17.94 -1.90 -15.45
CA ALA A 155 17.06 -3.04 -15.21
C ALA A 155 16.57 -3.13 -13.77
N ASN A 156 17.41 -2.72 -12.80
CA ASN A 156 17.18 -2.91 -11.37
C ASN A 156 17.18 -1.60 -10.58
N TRP A 157 16.54 -0.54 -11.08
CA TRP A 157 16.59 0.79 -10.46
C TRP A 157 16.45 0.77 -8.91
N PRO A 158 17.30 1.49 -8.14
CA PRO A 158 17.49 1.22 -6.71
C PRO A 158 16.34 1.71 -5.84
N ILE A 159 15.58 2.69 -6.34
CA ILE A 159 14.46 3.30 -5.63
C ILE A 159 13.19 2.81 -6.29
N VAL A 160 12.41 2.02 -5.57
CA VAL A 160 11.12 1.53 -6.05
C VAL A 160 10.02 2.37 -5.43
N VAL A 161 9.09 2.83 -6.27
CA VAL A 161 7.86 3.48 -5.81
C VAL A 161 6.70 2.60 -6.23
N ARG A 162 6.01 2.02 -5.24
CA ARG A 162 4.85 1.16 -5.49
C ARG A 162 3.58 1.73 -4.88
N HIS A 163 2.47 1.46 -5.56
CA HIS A 163 1.15 1.66 -4.98
C HIS A 163 0.88 0.59 -3.92
N VAL A 164 0.19 0.99 -2.86
CA VAL A 164 -0.23 0.10 -1.77
C VAL A 164 -1.75 0.18 -1.64
N ASP A 165 -2.39 -0.97 -1.41
CA ASP A 165 -3.84 -1.02 -1.23
C ASP A 165 -4.26 -0.26 0.02
N VAL A 166 -5.04 0.80 -0.22
CA VAL A 166 -5.51 1.71 0.81
C VAL A 166 -6.48 1.09 1.82
N ARG A 167 -7.26 0.10 1.39
CA ARG A 167 -8.34 -0.49 2.20
C ARG A 167 -7.83 -1.41 3.30
N ASN A 168 -6.55 -1.77 3.22
CA ASN A 168 -5.86 -2.67 4.12
C ASN A 168 -4.59 -2.04 4.71
N THR A 169 -4.44 -0.71 4.61
CA THR A 169 -3.24 -0.01 5.07
C THR A 169 -3.60 1.12 6.02
N TRP A 170 -3.08 1.03 7.24
CA TRP A 170 -3.49 1.84 8.38
C TRP A 170 -2.30 2.56 9.01
N PRO A 171 -2.41 3.89 9.22
CA PRO A 171 -1.36 4.67 9.85
C PRO A 171 -1.60 4.88 11.35
N THR A 172 -0.51 5.21 12.04
CA THR A 172 -0.50 5.97 13.29
C THR A 172 0.15 7.33 13.03
N PHE A 173 -0.19 8.31 13.85
CA PHE A 173 0.34 9.67 13.72
C PHE A 173 0.94 10.15 15.03
N THR A 174 1.99 10.95 14.92
CA THR A 174 2.53 11.70 16.06
C THR A 174 1.55 12.79 16.50
N LEU A 175 1.81 13.43 17.65
CA LEU A 175 1.03 14.57 18.13
C LEU A 175 0.98 15.75 17.15
N LYS A 176 1.96 15.85 16.23
CA LYS A 176 2.01 16.87 15.18
C LYS A 176 1.27 16.46 13.91
N ARG A 177 0.60 15.30 13.91
CA ARG A 177 -0.01 14.67 12.74
C ARG A 177 1.01 14.29 11.65
N GLU A 178 2.25 14.03 12.06
CA GLU A 178 3.27 13.45 11.19
C GLU A 178 3.09 11.92 11.18
N LEU A 179 3.39 11.28 10.05
CA LEU A 179 3.26 9.83 9.92
C LEU A 179 4.28 9.12 10.81
N ASP A 180 3.81 8.28 11.74
CA ASP A 180 4.67 7.57 12.69
C ASP A 180 4.94 6.14 12.20
N GLN A 181 3.95 5.26 12.33
CA GLN A 181 4.02 3.86 11.93
C GLN A 181 2.92 3.54 10.92
N VAL A 182 3.23 2.67 9.96
CA VAL A 182 2.25 2.19 8.98
C VAL A 182 2.23 0.67 8.99
N VAL A 183 1.03 0.13 8.97
CA VAL A 183 0.77 -1.29 8.83
C VAL A 183 -0.04 -1.53 7.56
N GLU A 184 0.50 -2.34 6.65
CA GLU A 184 -0.18 -2.87 5.49
C GLU A 184 -0.52 -4.35 5.71
N LEU A 185 -1.79 -4.69 5.56
CA LEU A 185 -2.32 -6.04 5.71
C LEU A 185 -2.52 -6.68 4.34
N ARG A 186 -2.00 -7.89 4.16
CA ARG A 186 -2.14 -8.68 2.94
C ARG A 186 -2.62 -10.07 3.28
N GLU A 187 -3.29 -10.70 2.31
CA GLU A 187 -3.49 -12.15 2.31
C GLU A 187 -2.61 -12.76 1.23
N MET A 188 -1.81 -13.76 1.59
CA MET A 188 -1.01 -14.52 0.63
C MET A 188 -1.26 -16.00 0.81
N THR A 189 -1.31 -16.74 -0.29
CA THR A 189 -1.39 -18.20 -0.25
C THR A 189 -0.02 -18.80 0.07
N ALA A 190 0.03 -20.03 0.59
CA ALA A 190 1.29 -20.72 0.89
C ALA A 190 2.25 -20.75 -0.30
N ARG A 191 1.74 -20.95 -1.52
CA ARG A 191 2.54 -20.89 -2.76
C ARG A 191 3.17 -19.50 -2.96
N GLN A 192 2.40 -18.43 -2.74
CA GLN A 192 2.91 -17.07 -2.90
C GLN A 192 3.96 -16.71 -1.84
N LEU A 193 3.84 -17.25 -0.63
CA LEU A 193 4.85 -17.07 0.42
C LEU A 193 6.16 -17.77 0.07
N GLU A 194 6.08 -19.00 -0.46
CA GLU A 194 7.26 -19.74 -0.91
C GLU A 194 7.97 -19.00 -2.05
N GLU A 195 7.23 -18.49 -3.03
CA GLU A 195 7.78 -17.70 -4.13
C GLU A 195 8.39 -16.37 -3.64
N ALA A 196 7.76 -15.69 -2.68
CA ALA A 196 8.20 -14.36 -2.25
C ALA A 196 9.31 -14.39 -1.19
N TYR A 197 9.29 -15.38 -0.29
CA TYR A 197 10.12 -15.41 0.91
C TYR A 197 10.90 -16.72 1.09
N GLY A 198 10.73 -17.69 0.17
CA GLY A 198 11.44 -18.98 0.23
C GLY A 198 10.94 -19.94 1.32
N SER A 199 9.78 -19.68 1.92
CA SER A 199 9.21 -20.49 3.00
C SER A 199 7.69 -20.50 2.97
N ARG A 200 7.09 -21.63 3.36
CA ARG A 200 5.64 -21.79 3.55
C ARG A 200 5.21 -21.54 4.99
N PHE A 201 6.16 -21.29 5.91
CA PHE A 201 5.91 -20.96 7.31
C PHE A 201 5.02 -21.98 8.07
N GLY A 202 5.05 -23.25 7.67
CA GLY A 202 4.29 -24.34 8.31
C GLY A 202 2.89 -24.59 7.75
N ILE A 203 2.56 -23.97 6.60
CA ILE A 203 1.33 -24.20 5.84
C ILE A 203 1.57 -25.28 4.78
N GLU A 204 0.70 -26.30 4.72
CA GLU A 204 0.86 -27.41 3.77
C GLU A 204 0.21 -27.16 2.42
N LYS A 205 -1.04 -26.67 2.42
CA LYS A 205 -1.81 -26.55 1.18
C LYS A 205 -1.50 -25.23 0.48
N ASP A 206 -1.16 -25.33 -0.79
CA ASP A 206 -0.84 -24.18 -1.65
C ASP A 206 -1.94 -23.11 -1.71
N THR A 207 -3.20 -23.50 -1.46
CA THR A 207 -4.38 -22.63 -1.48
C THR A 207 -4.69 -21.97 -0.15
N ASP A 208 -4.13 -22.47 0.96
CA ASP A 208 -4.39 -21.91 2.27
C ASP A 208 -3.74 -20.53 2.36
N LYS A 209 -4.49 -19.58 2.92
CA LYS A 209 -4.11 -18.18 3.01
C LYS A 209 -3.69 -17.83 4.43
N VAL A 210 -2.70 -16.96 4.54
CA VAL A 210 -2.34 -16.33 5.81
C VAL A 210 -2.25 -14.82 5.66
N LYS A 211 -2.46 -14.14 6.80
CA LYS A 211 -2.29 -12.70 6.93
C LYS A 211 -0.79 -12.39 6.98
N VAL A 212 -0.34 -11.58 6.04
CA VAL A 212 1.01 -11.02 5.98
C VAL A 212 0.92 -9.54 6.33
N ILE A 213 1.75 -9.11 7.28
CA ILE A 213 1.75 -7.76 7.82
C ILE A 213 3.06 -7.11 7.37
N VAL A 214 2.97 -6.08 6.54
CA VAL A 214 4.12 -5.24 6.19
C VAL A 214 4.08 -4.01 7.10
N TYR A 215 5.13 -3.82 7.87
CA TYR A 215 5.26 -2.71 8.82
C TYR A 215 6.43 -1.82 8.44
N ALA A 216 6.27 -0.52 8.65
CA ALA A 216 7.38 0.42 8.57
C ALA A 216 7.19 1.60 9.53
N ASP A 217 8.31 2.06 10.08
CA ASP A 217 8.42 3.31 10.83
C ASP A 217 9.51 4.22 10.22
N HIS A 218 10.07 5.13 11.01
CA HIS A 218 11.12 6.05 10.57
C HIS A 218 12.53 5.42 10.48
N VAL A 219 12.71 4.19 10.95
CA VAL A 219 14.00 3.49 11.05
C VAL A 219 14.01 2.23 10.18
N GLU A 220 13.02 1.35 10.34
CA GLU A 220 13.06 -0.03 9.87
C GLU A 220 11.77 -0.47 9.18
N MET A 221 11.92 -1.46 8.30
CA MET A 221 10.82 -2.18 7.67
C MET A 221 10.82 -3.63 8.11
N HIS A 222 9.62 -4.15 8.36
CA HIS A 222 9.36 -5.53 8.74
C HIS A 222 8.34 -6.16 7.80
N THR A 223 8.47 -7.46 7.58
CA THR A 223 7.42 -8.27 6.95
C THR A 223 7.17 -9.46 7.84
N VAL A 224 6.00 -9.50 8.45
CA VAL A 224 5.62 -10.47 9.48
C VAL A 224 4.54 -11.39 8.91
N ILE A 225 4.70 -12.70 9.11
CA ILE A 225 3.62 -13.65 8.95
C ILE A 225 2.85 -13.68 10.26
N ALA A 226 1.56 -13.32 10.23
CA ALA A 226 0.73 -13.33 11.42
C ALA A 226 0.57 -14.75 11.99
N LYS A 227 0.16 -14.82 13.25
CA LYS A 227 -0.19 -16.06 13.91
C LYS A 227 -1.27 -16.78 13.11
N HIS A 228 -1.05 -18.07 12.86
CA HIS A 228 -1.97 -18.92 12.10
C HIS A 228 -1.92 -20.37 12.57
N ASP A 229 -2.89 -21.16 12.14
CA ASP A 229 -2.93 -22.59 12.41
C ASP A 229 -1.98 -23.33 11.47
N GLY A 230 -1.09 -24.15 12.04
CA GLY A 230 -0.15 -24.96 11.29
C GLY A 230 -0.70 -26.33 10.89
N ALA A 231 0.08 -27.05 10.08
CA ALA A 231 -0.18 -28.40 9.55
C ALA A 231 -0.73 -29.44 10.56
N LEU A 232 -0.41 -29.33 11.85
CA LEU A 232 -0.85 -30.27 12.89
C LEU A 232 -2.30 -30.04 13.37
N ALA A 233 -3.05 -29.10 12.77
CA ALA A 233 -4.46 -28.84 13.08
C ALA A 233 -5.46 -29.82 12.40
N PHE A 234 -5.07 -31.08 12.18
CA PHE A 234 -6.00 -32.11 11.71
C PHE A 234 -6.89 -32.58 12.87
N GLY A 235 -8.18 -32.27 12.81
CA GLY A 235 -9.21 -32.95 13.62
C GLY A 235 -10.02 -32.10 14.60
N GLY A 236 -10.25 -30.82 14.32
CA GLY A 236 -11.26 -30.04 15.06
C GLY A 236 -10.93 -29.70 16.52
N PHE A 237 -9.69 -29.95 16.96
CA PHE A 237 -9.16 -29.50 18.25
C PHE A 237 -8.17 -28.34 18.01
N SER A 238 -8.63 -27.11 18.21
CA SER A 238 -7.88 -25.86 18.02
C SER A 238 -6.77 -25.60 19.08
N GLY A 239 -6.14 -26.65 19.61
CA GLY A 239 -5.32 -26.56 20.83
C GLY A 239 -3.80 -26.71 20.69
N PHE A 240 -3.29 -27.35 19.63
CA PHE A 240 -1.90 -27.87 19.66
C PHE A 240 -0.99 -27.49 18.47
N GLY A 241 -1.44 -26.67 17.53
CA GLY A 241 -0.69 -26.38 16.29
C GLY A 241 -0.57 -24.91 15.88
N THR A 242 -0.82 -23.94 16.78
CA THR A 242 -0.73 -22.51 16.41
C THR A 242 0.72 -22.08 16.24
N ILE A 243 1.06 -21.57 15.07
CA ILE A 243 2.37 -20.99 14.76
C ILE A 243 2.32 -19.51 15.18
N PRO A 244 3.23 -19.03 16.06
CA PRO A 244 3.25 -17.64 16.48
C PRO A 244 3.62 -16.71 15.33
N ALA A 245 3.28 -15.43 15.45
CA ALA A 245 3.75 -14.42 14.51
C ALA A 245 5.28 -14.41 14.45
N GLN A 246 5.81 -14.34 13.23
CA GLN A 246 7.24 -14.42 12.97
C GLN A 246 7.62 -13.59 11.74
N ASP A 247 8.85 -13.08 11.72
CA ASP A 247 9.38 -12.36 10.58
C ASP A 247 9.54 -13.29 9.37
N ALA A 248 8.97 -12.88 8.23
CA ALA A 248 9.09 -13.59 6.95
C ALA A 248 10.51 -13.48 6.37
N ILE A 249 11.14 -12.33 6.60
CA ILE A 249 12.52 -11.99 6.22
C ILE A 249 13.13 -11.18 7.35
N ALA A 250 14.46 -11.14 7.41
CA ALA A 250 15.15 -10.31 8.40
C ALA A 250 14.69 -8.84 8.26
N PRO A 251 14.31 -8.19 9.39
CA PRO A 251 14.06 -6.75 9.41
C PRO A 251 15.27 -5.97 8.88
N TRP A 252 15.01 -4.82 8.27
CA TRP A 252 16.09 -4.03 7.68
C TRP A 252 15.84 -2.53 7.84
N GLU A 253 16.93 -1.80 8.09
CA GLU A 253 16.91 -0.34 8.17
C GLU A 253 16.89 0.25 6.76
N HIS A 254 15.92 1.12 6.49
CA HIS A 254 15.77 1.75 5.18
C HIS A 254 16.54 3.07 5.05
N GLY A 255 17.05 3.62 6.15
CA GLY A 255 17.95 4.78 6.15
C GLY A 255 17.33 6.12 5.77
N MET A 256 16.00 6.18 5.57
CA MET A 256 15.29 7.39 5.14
C MET A 256 15.07 8.40 6.27
N LYS A 257 15.19 7.97 7.54
CA LYS A 257 14.94 8.78 8.76
C LYS A 257 13.53 9.37 8.83
N MET A 258 12.63 8.84 8.02
CA MET A 258 11.21 9.15 7.94
C MET A 258 10.49 7.93 7.41
N ASN A 259 9.18 7.84 7.65
CA ASN A 259 8.40 6.70 7.20
C ASN A 259 8.48 6.55 5.66
N PRO A 260 8.79 5.36 5.12
CA PRO A 260 8.91 5.15 3.67
C PRO A 260 7.55 5.16 2.95
N TYR A 261 6.45 5.08 3.70
CA TYR A 261 5.11 5.30 3.16
C TYR A 261 4.83 6.79 2.98
N VAL A 262 4.19 7.12 1.86
CA VAL A 262 3.70 8.45 1.55
C VAL A 262 2.18 8.40 1.51
N LEU A 263 1.57 9.11 2.46
CA LEU A 263 0.13 9.28 2.55
C LEU A 263 -0.31 10.46 1.68
N MET A 264 -1.28 10.24 0.81
CA MET A 264 -2.04 11.30 0.14
C MET A 264 -3.45 11.32 0.71
N GLU A 265 -3.92 12.49 1.12
CA GLU A 265 -5.24 12.64 1.75
C GLU A 265 -6.04 13.72 1.04
N ALA A 266 -7.32 13.45 0.83
CA ALA A 266 -8.31 14.51 0.70
C ALA A 266 -8.43 15.26 2.04
N PRO A 267 -9.05 16.47 2.07
CA PRO A 267 -9.34 17.16 3.32
C PRO A 267 -10.03 16.22 4.31
N VAL A 268 -9.43 16.07 5.48
CA VAL A 268 -9.90 15.17 6.52
C VAL A 268 -11.23 15.67 7.08
N LEU A 269 -12.11 14.73 7.41
CA LEU A 269 -13.37 15.09 8.03
C LEU A 269 -13.13 15.65 9.45
N PRO A 270 -14.02 16.56 9.91
CA PRO A 270 -14.14 16.85 11.32
C PRO A 270 -14.44 15.57 12.12
N GLU A 271 -14.08 15.59 13.41
CA GLU A 271 -14.44 14.51 14.33
C GLU A 271 -15.95 14.24 14.28
N ASN A 272 -16.31 12.96 14.19
CA ASN A 272 -17.68 12.49 14.03
C ASN A 272 -17.92 11.19 14.79
N ASP A 273 -19.19 10.92 15.10
CA ASP A 273 -19.60 9.76 15.90
C ASP A 273 -19.33 8.41 15.19
N GLU A 274 -19.13 8.42 13.87
CA GLU A 274 -18.82 7.23 13.09
C GLU A 274 -17.32 6.86 13.11
N GLY A 275 -16.45 7.78 13.58
CA GLY A 275 -15.00 7.59 13.59
C GLY A 275 -14.38 7.57 12.20
N VAL A 276 -15.05 8.14 11.19
CA VAL A 276 -14.58 8.19 9.80
C VAL A 276 -13.65 9.38 9.62
N VAL A 277 -12.45 9.15 9.08
CA VAL A 277 -11.45 10.22 8.91
C VAL A 277 -11.41 10.70 7.46
N TRP A 278 -11.62 9.79 6.51
CA TRP A 278 -11.46 10.05 5.08
C TRP A 278 -12.72 9.74 4.30
N GLU A 279 -13.02 10.60 3.33
CA GLU A 279 -14.10 10.37 2.39
C GLU A 279 -13.69 10.68 0.96
N GLY A 280 -14.07 9.78 0.06
CA GLY A 280 -13.91 9.96 -1.36
C GLY A 280 -14.97 10.88 -1.96
N SER A 281 -14.82 11.14 -3.26
CA SER A 281 -15.69 12.02 -4.04
C SER A 281 -17.16 11.59 -4.11
N ILE A 282 -17.47 10.35 -3.74
CA ILE A 282 -18.82 9.78 -3.84
C ILE A 282 -19.50 9.59 -2.48
N ALA A 283 -18.84 9.95 -1.36
CA ALA A 283 -19.38 9.69 -0.03
C ALA A 283 -20.74 10.37 0.20
N SER A 284 -20.93 11.59 -0.30
CA SER A 284 -22.21 12.32 -0.24
C SER A 284 -23.33 11.66 -1.05
N LEU A 285 -22.99 10.77 -2.00
CA LEU A 285 -23.95 10.04 -2.82
C LEU A 285 -24.48 8.77 -2.14
N ARG A 286 -23.85 8.32 -1.04
CA ARG A 286 -24.29 7.13 -0.27
C ARG A 286 -25.77 7.21 0.12
N TYR A 287 -26.26 8.41 0.42
CA TYR A 287 -27.64 8.65 0.87
C TYR A 287 -28.61 9.09 -0.24
N LEU A 288 -28.11 9.35 -1.46
CA LEU A 288 -28.95 9.63 -2.63
C LEU A 288 -29.44 8.36 -3.33
N VAL A 289 -28.88 7.21 -2.94
CA VAL A 289 -29.18 5.87 -3.44
C VAL A 289 -29.87 5.14 -2.26
N PRO A 290 -31.21 5.23 -2.13
CA PRO A 290 -31.98 4.73 -0.98
C PRO A 290 -32.01 3.21 -0.85
#